data_AF-A0A1Y5FEW7-F1
#
_entry.id   AF-A0A1Y5FEW7-F1
#
_cell.length_a   1.000
_cell.length_b   1.000
_cell.length_c   1.000
_cell.angle_alpha   90.00
_cell.angle_beta   90.00
_cell.angle_gamma   90.00
#
_symmetry.space_group_name_H-M   'P 1'
#
loop_
_entity.id
_entity.type
_entity.pdbx_description
1 polymer ?
#
loop_
_entity_poly.entity_id
_entity_poly.type
_entity_poly.pdbx_seq_one_letter_code
_entity_poly.pdbx_strand_id
1 'polypeptide(L)' 'MSNVVYLTRESDAESASKARVRSDRYFKLSDYWYFITREGTTLGPYDSKNQAQQAVADYIQFVNQATPAMMKLLAAR' A
#
# COMPACT_ATOMS: atom_id res chain seq x y z
N MET A 1 -0.78 -16.87 15.01
CA MET A 1 -1.85 -16.29 14.18
C MET A 1 -1.58 -14.80 14.05
N SER A 2 -1.21 -14.32 12.87
CA SER A 2 -0.87 -12.90 12.68
C SER A 2 -2.15 -12.10 12.40
N ASN A 3 -2.52 -11.21 13.33
CA ASN A 3 -3.69 -10.33 13.17
C ASN A 3 -3.37 -9.21 12.19
N VAL A 4 -3.85 -9.32 10.95
CA VAL A 4 -3.79 -8.25 9.95
C VAL A 4 -4.95 -7.30 10.21
N VAL A 5 -4.66 -6.07 10.66
CA VAL A 5 -5.68 -5.03 10.86
C VAL A 5 -5.78 -4.19 9.59
N TYR A 6 -6.91 -4.28 8.90
CA TYR A 6 -7.22 -3.40 7.76
C TYR A 6 -7.77 -2.08 8.28
N LEU A 7 -7.07 -0.97 8.02
CA LEU A 7 -7.54 0.37 8.32
C LEU A 7 -8.46 0.83 7.18
N THR A 8 -9.70 1.20 7.50
CA THR A 8 -10.62 1.84 6.55
C THR A 8 -10.19 3.29 6.32
N ARG A 9 -10.34 3.81 5.10
CA ARG A 9 -10.07 5.23 4.82
C ARG A 9 -11.13 6.11 5.48
N GLU A 10 -10.70 7.17 6.15
CA GLU A 10 -11.54 8.17 6.85
C GLU A 10 -12.57 8.88 5.95
N SER A 11 -12.42 8.78 4.62
CA SER A 11 -13.32 9.39 3.63
C SER A 11 -14.56 8.55 3.27
N ASP A 12 -14.76 7.37 3.86
CA ASP A 12 -15.92 6.48 3.58
C ASP A 12 -17.07 6.66 4.59
N ALA A 13 -17.07 7.76 5.36
CA ALA A 13 -18.02 7.97 6.43
C ALA A 13 -19.40 8.52 5.98
N GLU A 14 -19.57 8.96 4.73
CA GLU A 14 -20.84 9.55 4.31
C GLU A 14 -21.13 9.42 2.80
N SER A 15 -21.46 8.22 2.34
CA SER A 15 -22.34 8.04 1.18
C SER A 15 -22.74 6.57 1.05
N ALA A 16 -24.01 6.30 1.35
CA ALA A 16 -24.67 5.00 1.23
C ALA A 16 -24.90 4.58 -0.23
N SER A 17 -23.86 4.68 -1.05
CA SER A 17 -23.73 3.91 -2.28
C SER A 17 -22.99 2.63 -1.92
N LYS A 18 -23.28 1.53 -2.59
CA LYS A 18 -22.55 0.25 -2.48
C LYS A 18 -21.13 0.39 -3.05
N ALA A 19 -20.38 1.41 -2.61
CA ALA A 19 -19.02 1.67 -2.95
C ALA A 19 -18.21 0.51 -2.40
N ARG A 20 -17.50 -0.20 -3.28
CA ARG A 20 -16.57 -1.24 -2.88
C ARG A 20 -15.64 -0.65 -1.83
N VAL A 21 -15.75 -1.13 -0.58
CA VAL A 21 -14.85 -0.77 0.53
C VAL A 21 -13.44 -0.85 -0.03
N ARG A 22 -12.81 0.31 -0.19
CA ARG A 22 -11.44 0.37 -0.69
C ARG A 22 -10.54 0.27 0.52
N SER A 23 -10.03 -0.93 0.78
CA SER A 23 -9.02 -1.15 1.81
C SER A 23 -7.90 -0.11 1.68
N ASP A 24 -7.45 0.44 2.81
CA ASP A 24 -6.28 1.30 2.77
C ASP A 24 -5.07 0.49 2.30
N ARG A 25 -4.17 1.15 1.57
CA ARG A 25 -2.96 0.49 1.04
C ARG A 25 -1.90 0.27 2.11
N TYR A 26 -2.11 0.85 3.30
CA TYR A 26 -1.24 0.76 4.45
C TYR A 26 -1.85 -0.18 5.49
N PHE A 27 -1.03 -1.06 6.05
CA PHE A 27 -1.47 -1.95 7.13
C PHE A 27 -0.35 -2.16 8.13
N LYS A 28 -0.74 -2.49 9.35
CA LYS A 28 0.19 -2.79 10.45
C LYS A 28 0.26 -4.30 10.65
N LEU A 29 1.48 -4.83 10.77
CA LEU A 29 1.73 -6.20 11.19
C LEU A 29 2.71 -6.14 12.37
N SER A 30 2.25 -6.58 13.56
CA SER A 30 2.95 -6.38 14.84
C SER A 30 3.25 -4.89 15.08
N ASP A 31 4.53 -4.53 15.14
CA ASP A 31 5.02 -3.19 15.45
C ASP A 31 5.39 -2.38 14.21
N TYR A 32 5.33 -3.00 13.04
CA TYR A 32 5.77 -2.41 11.79
C TYR A 32 4.61 -2.10 10.85
N TRP A 33 4.86 -1.09 10.02
CA TRP A 33 3.99 -0.65 8.96
C TRP A 33 4.45 -1.16 7.61
N TYR A 34 3.48 -1.46 6.77
CA TYR A 34 3.68 -1.95 5.42
C TYR A 34 2.72 -1.23 4.48
N PHE A 35 3.04 -1.26 3.19
CA PHE A 35 2.05 -0.96 2.17
C PHE A 35 1.99 -2.04 1.09
N ILE A 36 0.83 -2.17 0.44
CA ILE A 36 0.62 -3.08 -0.67
C ILE A 36 0.47 -2.29 -1.98
N THR A 37 1.23 -2.69 -3.01
CA THR A 37 1.12 -2.14 -4.36
C THR A 37 -0.16 -2.66 -5.04
N ARG A 38 -0.56 -2.03 -6.15
CA ARG A 38 -1.72 -2.48 -6.94
C ARG A 38 -1.53 -3.90 -7.50
N GLU A 39 -0.27 -4.29 -7.71
CA GLU A 39 0.12 -5.61 -8.20
C GLU A 39 0.23 -6.65 -7.08
N GLY A 40 -0.11 -6.28 -5.84
CA GLY A 40 -0.13 -7.18 -4.70
C GLY A 40 1.24 -7.39 -4.03
N THR A 41 2.25 -6.60 -4.38
CA THR A 41 3.56 -6.64 -3.71
C THR A 41 3.46 -5.90 -2.38
N THR A 42 3.89 -6.54 -1.30
CA THR A 42 3.97 -5.91 0.03
C THR A 42 5.36 -5.35 0.25
N LEU A 43 5.45 -4.10 0.68
CA LEU A 43 6.69 -3.39 0.95
C LEU A 43 6.73 -2.87 2.39
N GLY A 44 7.89 -2.99 3.02
CA GLY A 44 8.16 -2.75 4.44
C GLY A 44 9.20 -3.75 4.98
N PRO A 45 9.45 -3.82 6.29
CA PRO A 45 8.80 -3.05 7.36
C PRO A 45 9.23 -1.57 7.41
N TYR A 46 8.34 -0.73 7.92
CA TYR A 46 8.60 0.66 8.31
C TYR A 46 8.24 0.87 9.78
N ASP A 47 8.94 1.75 10.48
CA ASP A 47 8.72 2.00 11.91
C ASP A 47 7.43 2.79 12.17
N SER A 48 6.94 3.52 11.17
CA SER A 48 5.72 4.34 11.30
C SER A 48 4.89 4.39 10.02
N LYS A 49 3.60 4.73 10.17
CA LYS A 49 2.69 4.95 9.04
C LYS A 49 3.21 6.06 8.12
N ASN A 50 3.78 7.13 8.68
CA ASN A 50 4.36 8.23 7.91
C ASN A 50 5.53 7.77 7.04
N GLN A 51 6.42 6.93 7.56
CA GLN A 51 7.50 6.34 6.75
C GLN A 51 6.94 5.48 5.61
N ALA A 52 5.92 4.66 5.88
CA ALA A 52 5.26 3.88 4.82
C ALA A 52 4.61 4.78 3.76
N GLN A 53 4.02 5.91 4.15
CA GLN A 53 3.46 6.90 3.22
C GLN A 53 4.52 7.58 2.37
N GLN A 54 5.65 7.97 2.97
CA GLN A 54 6.79 8.52 2.24
C GLN A 54 7.34 7.49 1.22
N ALA A 55 7.51 6.24 1.65
CA ALA A 55 7.98 5.18 0.78
C ALA A 55 7.03 4.88 -0.39
N VAL A 56 5.71 5.10 -0.23
CA VAL A 56 4.76 5.03 -1.36
C VAL A 56 5.03 6.15 -2.37
N ALA A 57 5.29 7.37 -1.92
CA ALA A 57 5.61 8.48 -2.82
C ALA A 57 6.89 8.19 -3.61
N ASP A 58 7.93 7.72 -2.91
CA ASP A 58 9.22 7.35 -3.52
C ASP A 58 9.05 6.19 -4.51
N TYR A 59 8.26 5.17 -4.14
CA TYR A 59 7.94 4.04 -5.03
C TYR A 59 7.20 4.49 -6.28
N ILE A 60 6.22 5.38 -6.17
CA ILE A 60 5.49 5.92 -7.34
C ILE A 60 6.45 6.68 -8.25
N GLN A 61 7.35 7.49 -7.68
CA GLN A 61 8.35 8.21 -8.48
C GLN A 61 9.30 7.25 -9.20
N PHE A 62 9.82 6.23 -8.48
CA PHE A 62 10.66 5.19 -9.06
C PHE A 62 9.96 4.50 -10.22
N VAL A 63 8.72 4.07 -10.03
CA VAL A 63 7.91 3.45 -11.08
C VAL A 63 7.73 4.43 -12.25
N ASN A 64 7.31 5.67 -12.03
CA ASN A 64 7.13 6.62 -13.14
C ASN A 64 8.40 6.88 -13.97
N GLN A 65 9.59 6.65 -13.40
CA GLN A 65 10.88 6.82 -14.07
C GLN A 65 11.49 5.49 -14.57
N ALA A 66 10.90 4.35 -14.24
CA ALA A 66 11.49 3.06 -14.56
C ALA A 66 11.32 2.71 -16.05
N THR A 67 12.33 2.04 -16.61
CA THR A 67 12.27 1.56 -17.99
C THR A 67 11.22 0.45 -18.15
N PRO A 68 10.71 0.21 -19.36
CA PRO A 68 9.76 -0.89 -19.60
C PRO A 68 10.30 -2.28 -19.18
N ALA A 69 11.62 -2.48 -19.29
CA ALA A 69 12.27 -3.71 -18.81
C ALA A 69 12.21 -3.83 -17.28
N MET A 70 12.49 -2.74 -16.55
CA MET A 70 12.38 -2.70 -15.09
C MET A 70 10.93 -2.92 -14.63
N MET A 71 9.95 -2.32 -15.32
CA MET A 71 8.52 -2.55 -15.06
C MET A 71 8.13 -4.01 -15.15
N LYS A 72 8.65 -4.71 -16.17
CA LYS A 72 8.39 -6.13 -16.35
C LYS A 72 8.93 -6.97 -15.19
N LEU A 73 10.07 -6.59 -14.61
CA LEU A 73 10.62 -7.26 -13.43
C LEU A 73 9.77 -7.04 -12.18
N LEU A 74 9.21 -5.84 -11.99
CA LEU A 74 8.34 -5.53 -10.86
C LEU A 74 6.96 -6.20 -10.96
N ALA A 75 6.49 -6.46 -12.19
CA ALA A 75 5.23 -7.13 -12.47
C ALA A 75 5.33 -8.66 -12.52
N ALA A 76 6.55 -9.21 -12.63
CA ALA A 76 6.78 -10.65 -12.68
C ALA A 76 6.67 -11.23 -11.27
N ARG A 77 5.72 -12.16 -11.12
CA ARG A 77 5.47 -12.91 -9.90
C ARG A 77 5.83 -14.37 -10.11
#